data_AF-A0A954S3J9-F1
#
_entry.id   AF-A0A954S3J9-F1
#
_cell.length_a   1.000
_cell.length_b   1.000
_cell.length_c   1.000
_cell.angle_alpha   90.00
_cell.angle_beta   90.00
_cell.angle_gamma   90.00
#
_symmetry.space_group_name_H-M   'P 1'
#
loop_
_entity.id
_entity.type
_entity.pdbx_description
1 polymer ?
#
loop_
_entity_poly.entity_id
_entity_poly.type
_entity_poly.pdbx_seq_one_letter_code
_entity_poly.pdbx_strand_id
1 'polypeptide(L)'
;MAMDESQRARLALEGLSVGDAYGQRFFFPGAVEQADRNTPPPPPWYYTDDTEMAMAIVEVLEHHNAINQDALARKFAERFSNNPGRGYGGGAFKLLKAIDQGADWRQESQAMFGGQGSLGNGGAMRAAPLGAWFAEDVERTIEQARLSAEVTHAHPEGQAGAVAIALAAGWA
;
A
#
# COMPACT_ATOMS: atom_id res chain seq x y z
N MET A 1 13.76 -9.55 23.80
CA MET A 1 12.77 -10.46 23.21
C MET A 1 12.78 -10.16 21.72
N ALA A 2 12.84 -11.17 20.84
CA ALA A 2 12.73 -10.91 19.40
C ALA A 2 11.34 -10.35 19.09
N MET A 3 11.23 -9.44 18.14
CA MET A 3 9.94 -8.89 17.71
C MET A 3 9.14 -9.95 16.95
N ASP A 4 7.85 -10.09 17.26
CA ASP A 4 6.94 -10.91 16.47
C ASP A 4 6.57 -10.24 15.14
N GLU A 5 5.91 -10.98 14.25
CA GLU A 5 5.50 -10.52 12.91
C GLU A 5 4.59 -9.29 12.93
N SER A 6 3.69 -9.18 13.92
CA SER A 6 2.79 -8.04 14.07
C SER A 6 3.55 -6.80 14.52
N GLN A 7 4.49 -6.95 15.46
CA GLN A 7 5.37 -5.88 15.91
C GLN A 7 6.24 -5.36 14.76
N ARG A 8 6.80 -6.25 13.93
CA ARG A 8 7.58 -5.86 12.74
C ARG A 8 6.72 -5.10 11.73
N ALA A 9 5.53 -5.60 11.42
CA ALA A 9 4.62 -4.94 10.48
C ALA A 9 4.18 -3.55 10.97
N ARG A 10 3.89 -3.39 12.26
CA ARG A 10 3.53 -2.10 12.87
C ARG A 10 4.69 -1.11 12.85
N LEU A 11 5.91 -1.55 13.12
CA LEU A 11 7.10 -0.70 13.01
C LEU A 11 7.34 -0.25 11.57
N ALA A 12 7.22 -1.16 10.60
CA ALA A 12 7.33 -0.82 9.18
C ALA A 12 6.23 0.14 8.73
N LEU A 13 5.00 -0.01 9.24
CA LEU A 13 3.88 0.90 8.98
C LEU A 13 4.16 2.30 9.56
N GLU A 14 4.74 2.38 10.77
CA GLU A 14 5.14 3.67 11.35
C GLU A 14 6.16 4.39 10.46
N GLY A 15 7.23 3.70 10.03
CA GLY A 15 8.23 4.26 9.12
C GLY A 15 7.64 4.68 7.76
N LEU A 16 6.77 3.85 7.18
CA LEU A 16 6.02 4.17 5.96
C LEU A 16 5.20 5.44 6.16
N SER A 17 4.46 5.55 7.27
CA SER A 17 3.57 6.70 7.51
C SER A 17 4.32 8.02 7.68
N VAL A 18 5.51 7.97 8.29
CA VAL A 18 6.39 9.14 8.41
C VAL A 18 6.92 9.54 7.03
N GLY A 19 7.36 8.57 6.23
CA GLY A 19 7.87 8.80 4.88
C GLY A 19 6.81 9.39 3.94
N ASP A 20 5.60 8.83 3.96
CA ASP A 20 4.42 9.34 3.26
C ASP A 20 4.12 10.80 3.70
N ALA A 21 3.87 11.00 5.00
CA ALA A 21 3.40 12.28 5.50
C ALA A 21 4.42 13.42 5.30
N TYR A 22 5.71 13.11 5.43
CA TYR A 22 6.79 14.03 5.09
C TYR A 22 6.89 14.24 3.58
N GLY A 23 6.88 13.15 2.80
CA GLY A 23 7.05 13.16 1.34
C GLY A 23 5.98 13.98 0.61
N GLN A 24 4.71 13.89 1.04
CA GLN A 24 3.63 14.65 0.39
C GLN A 24 3.81 16.18 0.52
N ARG A 25 4.66 16.65 1.44
CA ARG A 25 4.99 18.07 1.58
C ARG A 25 5.79 18.60 0.38
N PHE A 26 6.26 17.73 -0.50
CA PHE A 26 7.17 18.03 -1.61
C PHE A 26 6.57 17.69 -3.00
N PHE A 27 5.26 17.54 -3.12
CA PHE A 27 4.59 17.33 -4.42
C PHE A 27 4.39 18.63 -5.22
N PHE A 28 5.49 19.34 -5.50
CA PHE A 28 5.51 20.54 -6.34
C PHE A 28 6.85 20.67 -7.09
N PRO A 29 6.90 21.44 -8.20
CA PRO A 29 8.15 21.66 -8.94
C PRO A 29 9.22 22.35 -8.08
N GLY A 30 10.44 21.80 -8.03
CA GLY A 30 11.56 22.37 -7.27
C GLY A 30 11.55 22.04 -5.77
N ALA A 31 10.83 20.99 -5.37
CA ALA A 31 10.71 20.58 -3.99
C ALA A 31 11.95 19.85 -3.44
N VAL A 32 12.71 19.16 -4.31
CA VAL A 32 13.91 18.42 -3.90
C VAL A 32 14.98 19.37 -3.36
N GLU A 33 15.08 20.56 -3.94
CA GLU A 33 16.00 21.62 -3.52
C GLU A 33 15.64 22.21 -2.16
N GLN A 34 14.39 22.00 -1.70
CA GLN A 34 13.88 22.48 -0.42
C GLN A 34 13.79 21.38 0.65
N ALA A 35 14.05 20.13 0.27
CA ALA A 35 14.01 19.00 1.18
C ALA A 35 15.28 18.99 2.06
N ASP A 36 15.15 19.42 3.31
CA ASP A 36 16.21 19.35 4.33
C ASP A 36 15.73 18.58 5.56
N ARG A 37 16.43 17.48 5.87
CA ARG A 37 16.15 16.65 7.05
C ARG A 37 16.36 17.39 8.38
N ASN A 38 17.17 18.44 8.41
CA ASN A 38 17.45 19.22 9.62
C ASN A 38 16.42 20.34 9.83
N THR A 39 15.71 20.73 8.77
CA THR A 39 14.75 21.83 8.77
C THR A 39 13.43 21.37 8.15
N PRO A 40 12.73 20.42 8.80
CA PRO A 40 11.55 19.83 8.20
C PRO A 40 10.37 20.84 8.22
N PRO A 41 9.41 20.72 7.29
CA PRO A 41 8.29 21.65 7.20
C PRO A 41 7.45 21.63 8.49
N PRO A 42 6.80 22.75 8.86
CA PRO A 42 6.00 22.79 10.09
C PRO A 42 4.82 21.81 10.05
N PRO A 43 4.41 21.25 11.20
CA PRO A 43 3.22 20.41 11.30
C PRO A 43 1.92 21.23 11.07
N PRO A 44 0.78 20.57 10.81
CA PRO A 44 0.57 19.12 10.79
C PRO A 44 1.02 18.45 9.49
N TRP A 45 1.57 17.22 9.60
CA TRP A 45 1.81 16.33 8.46
C TRP A 45 0.71 15.28 8.43
N TYR A 46 -0.16 15.37 7.44
CA TYR A 46 -1.15 14.34 7.19
C TYR A 46 -0.50 13.22 6.38
N TYR A 47 -0.99 11.99 6.49
CA TYR A 47 -0.62 10.91 5.59
C TYR A 47 -1.59 10.84 4.39
N THR A 48 -1.22 10.13 3.32
CA THR A 48 -1.98 9.98 2.07
C THR A 48 -2.62 8.59 1.91
N ASP A 49 -3.02 8.23 0.69
CA ASP A 49 -3.50 6.91 0.35
C ASP A 49 -2.46 5.80 0.60
N ASP A 50 -1.17 6.11 0.57
CA ASP A 50 -0.08 5.17 0.86
C ASP A 50 -0.27 4.54 2.25
N THR A 51 -0.35 5.37 3.30
CA THR A 51 -0.58 4.91 4.68
C THR A 51 -1.99 4.35 4.86
N GLU A 52 -3.00 4.98 4.24
CA GLU A 52 -4.40 4.54 4.37
C GLU A 52 -4.57 3.09 3.86
N MET A 53 -3.95 2.76 2.72
CA MET A 53 -3.95 1.40 2.18
C MET A 53 -2.98 0.46 2.93
N ALA A 54 -1.85 0.95 3.43
CA ALA A 54 -0.95 0.12 4.22
C ALA A 54 -1.59 -0.35 5.54
N MET A 55 -2.41 0.49 6.19
CA MET A 55 -3.20 0.09 7.37
C MET A 55 -4.15 -1.07 7.06
N ALA A 56 -4.83 -1.05 5.92
CA ALA A 56 -5.70 -2.15 5.49
C ALA A 56 -4.96 -3.49 5.38
N ILE A 57 -3.71 -3.47 4.88
CA ILE A 57 -2.87 -4.66 4.79
C ILE A 57 -2.57 -5.21 6.19
N VAL A 58 -2.14 -4.36 7.12
CA VAL A 58 -1.84 -4.80 8.50
C VAL A 58 -3.09 -5.38 9.17
N GLU A 59 -4.24 -4.71 9.05
CA GLU A 59 -5.51 -5.22 9.61
C GLU A 59 -5.86 -6.61 9.05
N VAL A 60 -5.71 -6.83 7.73
CA VAL A 60 -5.98 -8.15 7.12
C VAL A 60 -4.98 -9.21 7.62
N LEU A 61 -3.70 -8.87 7.72
CA LEU A 61 -2.68 -9.80 8.22
C LEU A 61 -2.94 -10.20 9.68
N GLU A 62 -3.31 -9.25 10.54
CA GLU A 62 -3.65 -9.53 11.95
C GLU A 62 -4.86 -10.47 12.10
N HIS A 63 -5.83 -10.38 11.19
CA HIS A 63 -7.02 -11.23 11.25
C HIS A 63 -6.84 -12.60 10.58
N HIS A 64 -6.04 -12.68 9.51
CA HIS A 64 -5.99 -13.87 8.65
C HIS A 64 -4.62 -14.56 8.61
N ASN A 65 -3.58 -13.94 9.16
CA ASN A 65 -2.18 -14.36 9.06
C ASN A 65 -1.70 -14.58 7.60
N ALA A 66 -2.40 -13.96 6.65
CA ALA A 66 -2.19 -14.05 5.21
C ALA A 66 -3.04 -12.99 4.51
N ILE A 67 -2.70 -12.68 3.26
CA ILE A 67 -3.52 -11.86 2.39
C ILE A 67 -4.73 -12.66 1.93
N ASN A 68 -5.87 -12.34 2.55
CA ASN A 68 -7.18 -12.69 2.01
C ASN A 68 -7.62 -11.57 1.07
N GLN A 69 -7.56 -11.80 -0.25
CA GLN A 69 -7.80 -10.77 -1.25
C GLN A 69 -9.22 -10.17 -1.20
N ASP A 70 -10.24 -10.97 -0.89
CA ASP A 70 -11.62 -10.47 -0.75
C ASP A 70 -11.81 -9.63 0.52
N ALA A 71 -11.17 -10.00 1.62
CA ALA A 71 -11.15 -9.17 2.83
C ALA A 71 -10.38 -7.86 2.57
N LEU A 72 -9.25 -7.94 1.87
CA LEU A 72 -8.42 -6.78 1.54
C LEU A 72 -9.12 -5.81 0.59
N ALA A 73 -9.77 -6.31 -0.46
CA ALA A 73 -10.57 -5.49 -1.38
C ALA A 73 -11.67 -4.71 -0.65
N ARG A 74 -12.42 -5.40 0.23
CA ARG A 74 -13.45 -4.75 1.07
C ARG A 74 -12.85 -3.73 2.01
N LYS A 75 -11.71 -4.04 2.64
CA LYS A 75 -11.05 -3.12 3.58
C LYS A 75 -10.50 -1.88 2.88
N PHE A 76 -9.93 -2.02 1.68
CA PHE A 76 -9.52 -0.89 0.87
C PHE A 76 -10.71 0.01 0.50
N ALA A 77 -11.83 -0.58 0.06
CA ALA A 77 -13.03 0.17 -0.27
C ALA A 77 -13.63 0.89 0.95
N GLU A 78 -13.72 0.21 2.10
CA GLU A 78 -14.20 0.79 3.37
C GLU A 78 -13.37 2.02 3.79
N ARG A 79 -12.04 1.88 3.80
CA ARG A 79 -11.13 2.97 4.17
C ARG A 79 -11.16 4.12 3.17
N PHE A 80 -11.25 3.81 1.88
CA PHE A 80 -11.46 4.80 0.83
C PHE A 80 -12.75 5.58 1.04
N SER A 81 -13.88 4.91 1.29
CA SER A 81 -15.18 5.55 1.50
C SER A 81 -15.21 6.43 2.75
N ASN A 82 -14.50 6.04 3.81
CA ASN A 82 -14.33 6.86 5.01
C ASN A 82 -13.41 8.06 4.79
N ASN A 83 -12.40 7.94 3.92
CA ASN A 83 -11.36 8.95 3.71
C ASN A 83 -11.03 9.18 2.21
N PRO A 84 -11.99 9.61 1.36
CA PRO A 84 -11.77 9.65 -0.09
C PRO A 84 -10.79 10.75 -0.53
N GLY A 85 -10.55 11.75 0.33
CA GLY A 85 -9.66 12.89 0.08
C GLY A 85 -8.18 12.64 0.36
N ARG A 86 -7.73 11.37 0.43
CA ARG A 86 -6.35 11.02 0.82
C ARG A 86 -5.31 11.07 -0.29
N GLY A 87 -5.70 11.37 -1.54
CA GLY A 87 -4.75 11.52 -2.65
C GLY A 87 -4.76 10.38 -3.68
N TYR A 88 -5.69 9.44 -3.57
CA TYR A 88 -5.84 8.32 -4.49
C TYR A 88 -5.76 8.73 -5.97
N GLY A 89 -4.87 8.04 -6.71
CA GLY A 89 -4.80 8.19 -8.16
C GLY A 89 -6.14 7.88 -8.84
N GLY A 90 -6.45 8.55 -9.95
CA GLY A 90 -7.77 8.48 -10.58
C GLY A 90 -8.24 7.07 -10.98
N GLY A 91 -7.32 6.15 -11.29
CA GLY A 91 -7.63 4.73 -11.52
C GLY A 91 -8.04 4.00 -10.23
N ALA A 92 -7.25 4.16 -9.17
CA ALA A 92 -7.55 3.58 -7.86
C ALA A 92 -8.86 4.13 -7.29
N PHE A 93 -9.09 5.44 -7.42
CA PHE A 93 -10.34 6.09 -6.98
C PHE A 93 -11.58 5.43 -7.63
N LYS A 94 -11.55 5.22 -8.96
CA LYS A 94 -12.66 4.58 -9.69
C LYS A 94 -12.87 3.14 -9.24
N LEU A 95 -11.78 2.37 -9.14
CA LEU A 95 -11.80 0.98 -8.71
C LEU A 95 -12.38 0.83 -7.30
N LEU A 96 -11.84 1.55 -6.32
CA LEU A 96 -12.27 1.45 -4.91
C LEU A 96 -13.73 1.87 -4.73
N LYS A 97 -14.17 2.91 -5.45
CA LYS A 97 -15.57 3.30 -5.50
C LYS A 97 -16.47 2.21 -6.10
N ALA A 98 -16.03 1.52 -7.14
CA ALA A 98 -16.80 0.42 -7.73
C ALA A 98 -16.93 -0.76 -6.75
N ILE A 99 -15.83 -1.12 -6.06
CA ILE A 99 -15.83 -2.17 -5.03
C ILE A 99 -16.76 -1.80 -3.87
N ASP A 100 -16.73 -0.55 -3.41
CA ASP A 100 -17.65 -0.04 -2.37
C ASP A 100 -19.12 -0.18 -2.80
N GLN A 101 -19.40 -0.05 -4.09
CA GLN A 101 -20.72 -0.24 -4.70
C GLN A 101 -21.08 -1.71 -4.99
N GLY A 102 -20.23 -2.66 -4.60
CA GLY A 102 -20.46 -4.09 -4.73
C GLY A 102 -19.93 -4.73 -6.01
N ALA A 103 -19.11 -4.02 -6.79
CA ALA A 103 -18.45 -4.60 -7.95
C ALA A 103 -17.41 -5.67 -7.54
N ASP A 104 -17.21 -6.66 -8.41
CA ASP A 104 -16.19 -7.68 -8.23
C ASP A 104 -14.80 -7.11 -8.56
N TRP A 105 -13.96 -6.96 -7.54
CA TRP A 105 -12.62 -6.38 -7.67
C TRP A 105 -11.76 -7.10 -8.71
N ARG A 106 -11.97 -8.41 -8.92
CA ARG A 106 -11.19 -9.21 -9.89
C ARG A 106 -11.41 -8.70 -11.31
N GLN A 107 -12.67 -8.42 -11.64
CA GLN A 107 -13.06 -7.91 -12.95
C GLN A 107 -12.62 -6.45 -13.10
N GLU A 108 -12.85 -5.63 -12.08
CA GLU A 108 -12.53 -4.20 -12.11
C GLU A 108 -11.02 -3.95 -12.21
N SER A 109 -10.19 -4.64 -11.41
CA SER A 109 -8.74 -4.47 -11.45
C SER A 109 -8.15 -4.94 -12.78
N GLN A 110 -8.63 -6.07 -13.32
CA GLN A 110 -8.18 -6.59 -14.61
C GLN A 110 -8.59 -5.67 -15.76
N ALA A 111 -9.81 -5.11 -15.73
CA ALA A 111 -10.33 -4.27 -16.81
C ALA A 111 -9.62 -2.92 -16.95
N MET A 112 -8.87 -2.48 -15.93
CA MET A 112 -8.14 -1.22 -15.98
C MET A 112 -7.17 -1.15 -17.17
N PHE A 113 -7.02 0.05 -17.72
CA PHE A 113 -6.08 0.34 -18.83
C PHE A 113 -6.27 -0.58 -20.05
N GLY A 114 -7.52 -0.86 -20.42
CA GLY A 114 -7.85 -1.68 -21.58
C GLY A 114 -7.60 -3.18 -21.36
N GLY A 115 -7.78 -3.66 -20.13
CA GLY A 115 -7.63 -5.09 -19.80
C GLY A 115 -6.22 -5.50 -19.37
N GLN A 116 -5.28 -4.57 -19.31
CA GLN A 116 -3.88 -4.84 -18.94
C GLN A 116 -3.65 -4.76 -17.42
N GLY A 117 -4.53 -4.09 -16.69
CA GLY A 117 -4.33 -3.76 -15.27
C GLY A 117 -3.42 -2.54 -15.05
N SER A 118 -3.41 -2.02 -13.83
CA SER A 118 -2.54 -0.90 -13.43
C SER A 118 -1.10 -1.34 -13.25
N LEU A 119 -0.15 -0.65 -13.91
CA LEU A 119 1.30 -0.76 -13.69
C LEU A 119 1.86 0.30 -12.73
N GLY A 120 0.99 1.11 -12.11
CA GLY A 120 1.39 2.14 -11.15
C GLY A 120 2.06 1.57 -9.89
N ASN A 121 2.65 2.46 -9.08
CA ASN A 121 3.33 2.10 -7.84
C ASN A 121 2.38 1.81 -6.66
N GLY A 122 1.05 1.86 -6.85
CA GLY A 122 0.10 1.80 -5.74
C GLY A 122 0.09 0.46 -4.99
N GLY A 123 0.51 -0.63 -5.64
CA GLY A 123 0.79 -1.90 -4.97
C GLY A 123 2.07 -1.84 -4.12
N ALA A 124 3.09 -1.13 -4.60
CA ALA A 124 4.40 -1.01 -3.96
C ALA A 124 4.40 -0.06 -2.76
N MET A 125 3.72 1.07 -2.86
CA MET A 125 3.70 2.11 -1.81
C MET A 125 3.18 1.61 -0.45
N ARG A 126 2.42 0.51 -0.45
CA ARG A 126 1.78 -0.08 0.74
C ARG A 126 2.40 -1.41 1.18
N ALA A 127 3.44 -1.89 0.51
CA ALA A 127 3.92 -3.28 0.66
C ALA A 127 4.90 -3.50 1.83
N ALA A 128 5.47 -2.44 2.40
CA ALA A 128 6.51 -2.55 3.44
C ALA A 128 6.05 -3.35 4.69
N PRO A 129 4.87 -3.09 5.27
CA PRO A 129 4.38 -3.86 6.42
C PRO A 129 4.18 -5.36 6.13
N LEU A 130 3.77 -5.69 4.91
CA LEU A 130 3.64 -7.09 4.46
C LEU A 130 4.99 -7.78 4.40
N GLY A 131 6.00 -7.10 3.86
CA GLY A 131 7.38 -7.59 3.84
C GLY A 131 7.92 -7.86 5.24
N ALA A 132 7.70 -6.93 6.17
CA ALA A 132 8.11 -7.06 7.56
C ALA A 132 7.39 -8.20 8.31
N TRP A 133 6.11 -8.46 7.99
CA TRP A 133 5.36 -9.58 8.53
C TRP A 133 6.01 -10.92 8.16
N PHE A 134 6.26 -11.12 6.86
CA PHE A 134 6.82 -12.37 6.30
C PHE A 134 8.35 -12.37 6.18
N ALA A 135 9.06 -11.50 6.92
CA ALA A 135 10.52 -11.29 6.82
C ALA A 135 11.36 -12.58 6.88
N GLU A 136 10.87 -13.60 7.58
CA GLU A 136 11.56 -14.88 7.78
C GLU A 136 11.30 -15.91 6.65
N ASP A 137 10.41 -15.61 5.70
CA ASP A 137 10.04 -16.47 4.58
C ASP A 137 9.94 -15.65 3.27
N VAL A 138 11.01 -15.73 2.46
CA VAL A 138 11.12 -15.01 1.18
C VAL A 138 10.06 -15.45 0.18
N GLU A 139 9.79 -16.75 0.08
CA GLU A 139 8.81 -17.27 -0.88
C GLU A 139 7.40 -16.80 -0.49
N ARG A 140 7.08 -16.84 0.81
CA ARG A 140 5.82 -16.31 1.32
C ARG A 140 5.72 -14.80 1.12
N THR A 141 6.81 -14.05 1.30
CA THR A 141 6.83 -12.61 1.02
C THR A 141 6.47 -12.32 -0.44
N ILE A 142 7.07 -13.05 -1.39
CA ILE A 142 6.80 -12.89 -2.82
C ILE A 142 5.34 -13.21 -3.15
N GLU A 143 4.85 -14.36 -2.69
CA GLU A 143 3.47 -14.81 -2.91
C GLU A 143 2.47 -13.78 -2.38
N GLN A 144 2.60 -13.40 -1.12
CA GLN A 144 1.65 -12.52 -0.44
C GLN A 144 1.70 -11.10 -1.02
N ALA A 145 2.86 -10.60 -1.43
CA ALA A 145 3.00 -9.29 -2.07
C ALA A 145 2.27 -9.25 -3.43
N ARG A 146 2.38 -10.32 -4.24
CA ARG A 146 1.62 -10.44 -5.50
C ARG A 146 0.12 -10.43 -5.26
N LEU A 147 -0.36 -11.26 -4.32
CA LEU A 147 -1.78 -11.34 -3.96
C LEU A 147 -2.33 -9.98 -3.49
N SER A 148 -1.55 -9.24 -2.68
CA SER A 148 -1.93 -7.91 -2.20
C SER A 148 -1.98 -6.85 -3.31
N ALA A 149 -1.02 -6.91 -4.24
CA ALA A 149 -0.95 -5.98 -5.36
C ALA A 149 -2.10 -6.21 -6.35
N GLU A 150 -2.39 -7.48 -6.69
CA GLU A 150 -3.38 -7.89 -7.69
C GLU A 150 -4.77 -7.29 -7.44
N VAL A 151 -5.14 -7.04 -6.17
CA VAL A 151 -6.42 -6.41 -5.81
C VAL A 151 -6.65 -5.07 -6.50
N THR A 152 -5.57 -4.31 -6.78
CA THR A 152 -5.68 -3.03 -7.49
C THR A 152 -4.72 -2.86 -8.66
N HIS A 153 -3.74 -3.74 -8.81
CA HIS A 153 -2.69 -3.72 -9.83
C HIS A 153 -2.53 -5.12 -10.42
N ALA A 154 -3.45 -5.50 -11.31
CA ALA A 154 -3.40 -6.78 -12.02
C ALA A 154 -2.21 -6.89 -13.00
N HIS A 155 -1.60 -5.77 -13.42
CA HIS A 155 -0.46 -5.81 -14.34
C HIS A 155 0.78 -6.43 -13.67
N PRO A 156 1.52 -7.34 -14.34
CA PRO A 156 2.70 -7.99 -13.77
C PRO A 156 3.76 -7.02 -13.22
N GLU A 157 4.03 -5.91 -13.91
CA GLU A 157 4.96 -4.87 -13.43
C GLU A 157 4.49 -4.18 -12.14
N GLY A 158 3.18 -3.94 -11.97
CA GLY A 158 2.63 -3.40 -10.73
C GLY A 158 2.81 -4.36 -9.56
N GLN A 159 2.66 -5.67 -9.81
CA GLN A 159 2.92 -6.72 -8.83
C GLN A 159 4.41 -6.86 -8.53
N ALA A 160 5.28 -6.76 -9.54
CA ALA A 160 6.73 -6.83 -9.38
C ALA A 160 7.25 -5.69 -8.50
N GLY A 161 6.73 -4.47 -8.65
CA GLY A 161 7.05 -3.35 -7.78
C GLY A 161 6.67 -3.61 -6.32
N ALA A 162 5.51 -4.23 -6.06
CA ALA A 162 5.10 -4.62 -4.72
C ALA A 162 6.00 -5.67 -4.10
N VAL A 163 6.39 -6.69 -4.88
CA VAL A 163 7.35 -7.71 -4.44
C VAL A 163 8.70 -7.09 -4.10
N ALA A 164 9.20 -6.16 -4.92
CA ALA A 164 10.49 -5.51 -4.68
C ALA A 164 10.51 -4.76 -3.34
N ILE A 165 9.48 -3.96 -3.05
CA ILE A 165 9.38 -3.22 -1.78
C ILE A 165 9.16 -4.17 -0.60
N ALA A 166 8.34 -5.21 -0.74
CA ALA A 166 8.12 -6.19 0.32
C ALA A 166 9.42 -6.94 0.68
N LEU A 167 10.18 -7.39 -0.31
CA LEU A 167 11.48 -8.04 -0.07
C LEU A 167 12.48 -7.09 0.59
N ALA A 168 12.57 -5.85 0.12
CA ALA A 168 13.47 -4.86 0.71
C ALA A 168 13.10 -4.57 2.18
N ALA A 169 11.81 -4.47 2.49
CA ALA A 169 11.34 -4.24 3.86
C ALA A 169 11.51 -5.47 4.77
N GLY A 170 11.34 -6.68 4.24
CA GLY A 170 11.56 -7.92 5.00
C GLY A 170 13.04 -8.19 5.34
N TRP A 171 13.97 -7.52 4.66
CA TRP A 171 15.42 -7.65 4.90
C TRP A 171 15.99 -6.64 5.91
N ALA A 172 15.25 -5.56 6.21
CA ALA A 172 15.70 -4.44 7.03
C ALA A 172 15.49 -4.68 8.53
#